data_AF-A0A0D1YC55-F1
#
_entry.id   AF-A0A0D1YC55-F1
#
_cell.length_a   1.000
_cell.length_b   1.000
_cell.length_c   1.000
_cell.angle_alpha   90.00
_cell.angle_beta   90.00
_cell.angle_gamma   90.00
#
_symmetry.space_group_name_H-M   'P 1'
#
loop_
_entity.id
_entity.type
_entity.pdbx_description
1 polymer ?
#
loop_
_entity_poly.entity_id
_entity_poly.type
_entity_poly.pdbx_seq_one_letter_code
_entity_poly.pdbx_strand_id
1 'polypeptide(L)'
;MKGSAPLASVALSLSSRFGSVAIRLDFTIDRQCLMALELHIPSCVNRPPHRLHPPPPDQPLRIRIQGPLETIQKLLPNVSWHPIGSFPQLGGVKLASLTFQKLYGGDGGRVAPVVRDEYLAWVLEGRVPQDRIDYYGVTFDYLVSPDDPNPEVLAINIIEVDNDGGVYADGGKYANKVLLRSINPIEYTGKKVLAVPRCCQHKKGSQDRQRINSEVMERMGRSRNISNGDAVYKGGLTCTVPILLP
;
A
#
# COMPACT_ATOMS: atom_id res chain seq x y z
N MET A 1 -17.19 -35.64 -21.69
CA MET A 1 -15.76 -35.35 -21.95
C MET A 1 -15.51 -33.85 -21.87
N LYS A 2 -14.83 -33.38 -20.81
CA LYS A 2 -13.82 -32.31 -20.82
C LYS A 2 -13.21 -32.26 -19.41
N GLY A 3 -11.90 -32.42 -19.37
CA GLY A 3 -11.14 -32.97 -18.24
C GLY A 3 -10.86 -31.97 -17.12
N SER A 4 -10.81 -32.54 -15.91
CA SER A 4 -10.18 -31.96 -14.72
C SER A 4 -8.67 -31.97 -14.90
N ALA A 5 -8.01 -30.82 -14.69
CA ALA A 5 -6.55 -30.75 -14.60
C ALA A 5 -6.05 -31.38 -13.27
N PRO A 6 -4.85 -31.97 -13.23
CA PRO A 6 -4.33 -32.60 -12.02
C PRO A 6 -3.62 -31.56 -11.11
N LEU A 7 -3.83 -31.72 -9.80
CA LEU A 7 -3.11 -31.00 -8.75
C LEU A 7 -1.69 -31.56 -8.62
N ALA A 8 -0.68 -30.70 -8.58
CA ALA A 8 0.71 -31.10 -8.33
C ALA A 8 0.91 -31.40 -6.84
N SER A 9 1.20 -32.66 -6.50
CA SER A 9 1.63 -33.09 -5.16
C SER A 9 3.14 -33.28 -5.18
N VAL A 10 3.88 -32.57 -4.33
CA VAL A 10 5.32 -32.79 -4.14
C VAL A 10 5.49 -33.77 -2.98
N ALA A 11 6.00 -34.97 -3.26
CA ALA A 11 6.36 -35.93 -2.24
C ALA A 11 7.87 -35.84 -1.96
N LEU A 12 8.24 -35.50 -0.73
CA LEU A 12 9.63 -35.63 -0.25
C LEU A 12 9.79 -37.00 0.42
N SER A 13 10.66 -37.84 -0.14
CA SER A 13 11.02 -39.13 0.42
C SER A 13 12.27 -38.99 1.28
N LEU A 14 12.14 -39.21 2.60
CA LEU A 14 13.27 -39.38 3.49
C LEU A 14 13.41 -40.87 3.82
N SER A 15 14.46 -41.50 3.30
CA SER A 15 14.78 -42.89 3.57
C SER A 15 15.44 -43.02 4.95
N SER A 16 14.75 -43.64 5.90
CA SER A 16 15.36 -44.14 7.14
C SER A 16 15.21 -45.66 7.19
N ARG A 17 16.19 -46.34 7.79
CA ARG A 17 16.35 -47.82 7.79
C ARG A 17 15.25 -48.61 8.51
N PHE A 18 14.17 -47.99 8.95
CA PHE A 18 13.06 -48.64 9.63
C PHE A 18 11.73 -48.16 9.04
N GLY A 19 11.26 -48.83 7.99
CA GLY A 19 9.89 -48.70 7.46
C GLY A 19 9.53 -47.32 6.90
N SER A 20 9.16 -47.26 5.62
CA SER A 20 8.55 -46.05 5.06
C SER A 20 7.21 -45.75 5.76
N VAL A 21 7.23 -44.83 6.71
CA VAL A 21 6.01 -44.14 7.17
C VAL A 21 5.86 -42.92 6.28
N ALA A 22 4.94 -43.00 5.32
CA ALA A 22 4.54 -41.85 4.53
C ALA A 22 3.74 -40.89 5.44
N ILE A 23 4.41 -39.91 6.04
CA ILE A 23 3.74 -38.80 6.71
C ILE A 23 3.26 -37.86 5.60
N ARG A 24 1.97 -37.96 5.25
CA ARG A 24 1.29 -36.89 4.49
C ARG A 24 1.19 -35.69 5.42
N LEU A 25 2.13 -34.76 5.29
CA LEU A 25 1.91 -33.38 5.69
C LEU A 25 1.11 -32.75 4.57
N ASP A 26 -0.22 -32.83 4.68
CA ASP A 26 -1.11 -32.04 3.86
C ASP A 26 -0.92 -30.57 4.30
N PHE A 27 0.07 -29.89 3.72
CA PHE A 27 0.10 -28.43 3.65
C PHE A 27 -1.00 -28.02 2.68
N THR A 28 -2.24 -28.20 3.14
CA THR A 28 -3.34 -27.38 2.69
C THR A 28 -2.93 -25.98 3.14
N ILE A 29 -2.27 -25.21 2.27
CA ILE A 29 -2.41 -23.76 2.35
C ILE A 29 -3.91 -23.61 2.15
N ASP A 30 -4.60 -23.53 3.27
CA ASP A 30 -6.00 -23.20 3.35
C ASP A 30 -6.06 -21.89 2.56
N ARG A 31 -6.53 -21.98 1.32
CA ARG A 31 -7.24 -20.89 0.67
C ARG A 31 -8.46 -20.67 1.56
N GLN A 32 -8.23 -20.15 2.78
CA GLN A 32 -9.18 -19.25 3.36
C GLN A 32 -9.48 -18.30 2.22
N CYS A 33 -10.75 -18.30 1.84
CA CYS A 33 -11.35 -17.22 1.10
C CYS A 33 -11.07 -15.99 1.97
N LEU A 34 -9.86 -15.42 1.86
CA LEU A 34 -9.37 -14.36 2.74
C LEU A 34 -10.31 -13.20 2.44
N MET A 35 -11.29 -13.03 3.32
CA MET A 35 -12.23 -11.94 3.22
C MET A 35 -11.40 -10.66 3.29
N ALA A 36 -11.67 -9.74 2.38
CA ALA A 36 -11.00 -8.44 2.39
C ALA A 36 -11.22 -7.79 3.75
N LEU A 37 -10.13 -7.43 4.43
CA LEU A 37 -10.22 -6.72 5.70
C LEU A 37 -10.70 -5.30 5.48
N GLU A 38 -11.38 -4.74 6.49
CA GLU A 38 -11.84 -3.36 6.46
C GLU A 38 -10.64 -2.39 6.55
N LEU A 39 -10.62 -1.35 5.71
CA LEU A 39 -9.73 -0.21 5.89
C LEU A 39 -10.26 0.68 7.02
N HIS A 40 -9.50 0.78 8.12
CA HIS A 40 -9.86 1.60 9.27
C HIS A 40 -8.98 2.85 9.39
N ILE A 41 -9.61 4.02 9.33
CA ILE A 41 -8.96 5.32 9.56
C ILE A 41 -9.55 5.91 10.86
N PRO A 42 -8.79 5.96 11.97
CA PRO A 42 -9.29 6.49 13.23
C PRO A 42 -9.49 8.01 13.14
N SER A 43 -10.31 8.58 14.03
CA SER A 43 -10.43 10.05 14.17
C SER A 43 -9.12 10.71 14.57
N CYS A 44 -8.98 12.01 14.28
CA CYS A 44 -7.78 12.76 14.64
C CYS A 44 -7.58 12.80 16.16
N VAL A 45 -6.35 12.56 16.61
CA VAL A 45 -5.97 12.61 18.04
C VAL A 45 -5.78 14.05 18.55
N ASN A 46 -5.48 14.99 17.65
CA ASN A 46 -5.21 16.37 18.02
C ASN A 46 -6.49 17.08 18.49
N ARG A 47 -6.33 18.05 19.41
CA ARG A 47 -7.40 18.93 19.89
C ARG A 47 -6.95 20.39 19.76
N PRO A 48 -7.53 21.17 18.82
CA PRO A 48 -8.57 20.77 17.86
C PRO A 48 -8.05 19.76 16.80
N PRO A 49 -8.95 19.00 16.13
CA PRO A 49 -8.58 18.12 15.03
C PRO A 49 -7.82 18.85 13.93
N HIS A 50 -6.93 18.14 13.23
CA HIS A 50 -6.26 18.69 12.07
C HIS A 50 -7.28 19.00 10.95
N ARG A 51 -7.14 20.15 10.27
CA ARG A 51 -8.13 20.63 9.28
C ARG A 51 -8.43 19.65 8.12
N LEU A 52 -7.52 18.71 7.85
CA LEU A 52 -7.65 17.69 6.80
C LEU A 52 -7.93 16.26 7.35
N HIS A 53 -8.25 16.10 8.64
CA HIS A 53 -8.51 14.80 9.26
C HIS A 53 -9.74 14.84 10.20
N PRO A 54 -10.93 14.39 9.73
CA PRO A 54 -11.23 13.94 8.36
C PRO A 54 -11.16 15.09 7.34
N PRO A 55 -10.94 14.80 6.04
CA PRO A 55 -10.93 15.83 5.02
C PRO A 55 -12.33 16.43 4.80
N PRO A 56 -12.46 17.75 4.58
CA PRO A 56 -13.74 18.36 4.24
C PRO A 56 -14.28 17.83 2.89
N PRO A 57 -15.60 17.65 2.76
CA PRO A 57 -16.21 17.02 1.58
C PRO A 57 -16.17 17.87 0.31
N ASP A 58 -15.92 19.16 0.43
CA ASP A 58 -15.92 20.17 -0.63
C ASP A 58 -14.53 20.75 -0.90
N GLN A 59 -13.50 20.30 -0.18
CA GLN A 59 -12.15 20.80 -0.31
C GLN A 59 -11.36 20.02 -1.38
N PRO A 60 -10.79 20.71 -2.39
CA PRO A 60 -9.80 20.12 -3.30
C PRO A 60 -8.61 19.56 -2.51
N LEU A 61 -8.31 18.28 -2.73
CA LEU A 61 -7.31 17.57 -1.96
C LEU A 61 -6.64 16.47 -2.78
N ARG A 62 -5.31 16.45 -2.76
CA ARG A 62 -4.53 15.32 -3.23
C ARG A 62 -4.28 14.37 -2.07
N ILE A 63 -4.57 13.09 -2.26
CA ILE A 63 -4.51 12.09 -1.21
C ILE A 63 -3.49 11.05 -1.59
N ARG A 64 -2.56 10.75 -0.69
CA ARG A 64 -1.64 9.62 -0.81
C ARG A 64 -1.92 8.63 0.30
N ILE A 65 -2.17 7.38 -0.07
CA ILE A 65 -2.19 6.24 0.86
C ILE A 65 -1.10 5.26 0.49
N GLN A 66 -0.34 4.79 1.47
CA GLN A 66 0.79 3.90 1.24
C GLN A 66 1.11 3.02 2.44
N GLY A 67 1.75 1.87 2.23
CA GLY A 67 2.14 0.95 3.30
C GLY A 67 2.82 -0.30 2.80
N PRO A 68 3.14 -1.23 3.72
CA PRO A 68 3.64 -2.55 3.36
C PRO A 68 2.65 -3.24 2.42
N LEU A 69 3.18 -3.86 1.37
CA LEU A 69 2.36 -4.52 0.36
C LEU A 69 1.55 -5.67 0.96
N GLU A 70 2.14 -6.43 1.88
CA GLU A 70 1.48 -7.52 2.59
C GLU A 70 0.23 -7.04 3.33
N THR A 71 0.29 -5.89 4.00
CA THR A 71 -0.89 -5.30 4.65
C THR A 71 -1.93 -4.84 3.63
N ILE A 72 -1.50 -4.26 2.52
CA ILE A 72 -2.40 -3.83 1.42
C ILE A 72 -3.08 -5.03 0.77
N GLN A 73 -2.40 -6.17 0.65
CA GLN A 73 -2.97 -7.41 0.13
C GLN A 73 -4.13 -7.93 1.00
N LYS A 74 -4.09 -7.70 2.32
CA LYS A 74 -5.22 -8.02 3.22
C LYS A 74 -6.47 -7.19 2.90
N LEU A 75 -6.31 -5.96 2.41
CA LEU A 75 -7.42 -5.11 1.94
C LEU A 75 -7.96 -5.55 0.58
N LEU A 76 -7.08 -6.06 -0.29
CA LEU A 76 -7.37 -6.35 -1.69
C LEU A 76 -6.86 -7.76 -2.08
N PRO A 77 -7.37 -8.83 -1.45
CA PRO A 77 -6.84 -10.19 -1.62
C PRO A 77 -7.04 -10.76 -3.02
N ASN A 78 -7.99 -10.21 -3.78
CA ASN A 78 -8.33 -10.63 -5.14
C ASN A 78 -7.62 -9.79 -6.22
N VAL A 79 -6.58 -9.04 -5.86
CA VAL A 79 -5.78 -8.23 -6.78
C VAL A 79 -4.41 -8.86 -6.94
N SER A 80 -3.97 -9.03 -8.20
CA SER A 80 -2.59 -9.41 -8.49
C SER A 80 -1.68 -8.18 -8.38
N TRP A 81 -0.61 -8.30 -7.61
CA TRP A 81 0.40 -7.25 -7.40
C TRP A 81 1.71 -7.52 -8.16
N HIS A 82 1.80 -8.68 -8.79
CA HIS A 82 2.90 -9.08 -9.67
C HIS A 82 2.32 -9.84 -10.87
N PRO A 83 2.89 -9.70 -12.08
CA PRO A 83 3.91 -8.70 -12.43
C PRO A 83 3.37 -7.27 -12.35
N ILE A 84 4.28 -6.29 -12.21
CA ILE A 84 3.91 -4.86 -12.22
C ILE A 84 3.40 -4.49 -13.61
N GLY A 85 2.17 -3.99 -13.66
CA GLY A 85 1.47 -3.64 -14.90
C GLY A 85 1.71 -2.21 -15.37
N SER A 86 0.98 -1.81 -16.41
CA SER A 86 0.92 -0.42 -16.86
C SER A 86 0.23 0.48 -15.84
N PHE A 87 0.58 1.76 -15.86
CA PHE A 87 -0.08 2.79 -15.05
C PHE A 87 -1.41 3.24 -15.69
N PRO A 88 -2.46 3.49 -14.89
CA PRO A 88 -2.57 3.12 -13.48
C PRO A 88 -2.80 1.62 -13.32
N GLN A 89 -2.16 1.01 -12.33
CA GLN A 89 -2.34 -0.40 -12.02
C GLN A 89 -3.72 -0.62 -11.38
N LEU A 90 -4.31 -1.79 -11.64
CA LEU A 90 -5.60 -2.16 -11.06
C LEU A 90 -5.59 -2.09 -9.52
N GLY A 91 -4.47 -2.46 -8.88
CA GLY A 91 -4.29 -2.34 -7.43
C GLY A 91 -4.33 -0.90 -6.95
N GLY A 92 -3.68 0.03 -7.66
CA GLY A 92 -3.71 1.46 -7.37
C GLY A 92 -5.12 2.03 -7.47
N VAL A 93 -5.84 1.71 -8.55
CA VAL A 93 -7.24 2.16 -8.77
C VAL A 93 -8.16 1.65 -7.66
N LYS A 94 -8.03 0.36 -7.28
CA LYS A 94 -8.85 -0.23 -6.22
C LYS A 94 -8.52 0.33 -4.84
N LEU A 95 -7.23 0.54 -4.53
CA LEU A 95 -6.81 1.12 -3.25
C LEU A 95 -7.24 2.59 -3.13
N ALA A 96 -7.15 3.36 -4.21
CA ALA A 96 -7.65 4.73 -4.27
C ALA A 96 -9.16 4.78 -4.06
N SER A 97 -9.91 3.91 -4.73
CA SER A 97 -11.37 3.81 -4.58
C SER A 97 -11.79 3.43 -3.15
N LEU A 98 -11.14 2.43 -2.56
CA LEU A 98 -11.40 2.01 -1.18
C LEU A 98 -11.12 3.15 -0.18
N THR A 99 -10.00 3.85 -0.37
CA THR A 99 -9.63 4.99 0.49
C THR A 99 -10.59 6.15 0.34
N PHE A 100 -11.00 6.46 -0.89
CA PHE A 100 -11.98 7.49 -1.19
C PHE A 100 -13.33 7.20 -0.51
N GLN A 101 -13.84 5.98 -0.68
CA GLN A 101 -15.08 5.53 -0.02
C GLN A 101 -14.97 5.66 1.51
N LYS A 102 -13.81 5.31 2.09
CA LYS A 102 -13.63 5.39 3.54
C LYS A 102 -13.57 6.84 4.06
N LEU A 103 -13.01 7.76 3.29
CA LEU A 103 -12.87 9.17 3.68
C LEU A 103 -14.15 9.98 3.49
N TYR A 104 -14.90 9.72 2.42
CA TYR A 104 -16.01 10.58 1.99
C TYR A 104 -17.39 9.90 2.02
N GLY A 105 -17.45 8.60 2.30
CA GLY A 105 -18.67 7.79 2.20
C GLY A 105 -18.98 7.38 0.75
N GLY A 106 -19.71 6.28 0.58
CA GLY A 106 -20.21 5.79 -0.71
C GLY A 106 -21.74 5.89 -0.77
N ASP A 107 -22.25 6.42 -1.91
CA ASP A 107 -23.49 6.03 -2.61
C ASP A 107 -24.13 7.19 -3.42
N GLY A 108 -23.62 8.43 -3.31
CA GLY A 108 -24.29 9.62 -3.86
C GLY A 108 -23.68 10.30 -5.10
N GLY A 109 -23.27 9.56 -6.15
CA GLY A 109 -22.95 10.17 -7.45
C GLY A 109 -21.67 11.03 -7.52
N ARG A 110 -20.70 10.82 -6.62
CA ARG A 110 -19.41 11.53 -6.66
C ARG A 110 -18.51 10.99 -7.78
N VAL A 111 -17.74 11.89 -8.39
CA VAL A 111 -16.74 11.57 -9.43
C VAL A 111 -15.71 10.60 -8.83
N ALA A 112 -15.39 9.53 -9.58
CA ALA A 112 -14.37 8.57 -9.18
C ALA A 112 -13.01 9.27 -8.97
N PRO A 113 -12.22 8.87 -7.95
CA PRO A 113 -10.91 9.46 -7.72
C PRO A 113 -9.98 9.23 -8.91
N VAL A 114 -9.25 10.28 -9.31
CA VAL A 114 -8.30 10.20 -10.44
C VAL A 114 -6.92 9.84 -9.91
N VAL A 115 -6.43 8.64 -10.21
CA VAL A 115 -5.07 8.22 -9.86
C VAL A 115 -4.05 9.08 -10.61
N ARG A 116 -3.11 9.65 -9.87
CA ARG A 116 -2.08 10.58 -10.36
C ARG A 116 -0.67 10.02 -10.29
N ASP A 117 -0.39 9.16 -9.31
CA ASP A 117 0.91 8.52 -9.16
C ASP A 117 0.80 7.20 -8.38
N GLU A 118 1.78 6.34 -8.56
CA GLU A 118 1.96 5.09 -7.85
C GLU A 118 3.41 4.96 -7.38
N TYR A 119 3.59 4.74 -6.09
CA TYR A 119 4.89 4.53 -5.47
C TYR A 119 5.14 3.03 -5.31
N LEU A 120 6.27 2.56 -5.86
CA LEU A 120 6.72 1.18 -5.81
C LEU A 120 8.07 1.13 -5.08
N ALA A 121 8.14 0.49 -3.91
CA ALA A 121 9.43 0.15 -3.32
C ALA A 121 9.78 -1.28 -3.69
N TRP A 122 10.86 -1.43 -4.46
CA TRP A 122 11.39 -2.72 -4.87
C TRP A 122 12.21 -3.33 -3.75
N VAL A 123 12.05 -4.64 -3.54
CA VAL A 123 12.91 -5.39 -2.62
C VAL A 123 14.33 -5.36 -3.17
N LEU A 124 15.28 -4.95 -2.34
CA LEU A 124 16.70 -4.94 -2.69
C LEU A 124 17.42 -6.11 -2.01
N GLU A 125 18.07 -6.97 -2.78
CA GLU A 125 18.96 -8.02 -2.25
C GLU A 125 20.37 -7.74 -2.74
N GLY A 126 21.31 -7.50 -1.83
CA GLY A 126 22.67 -7.10 -2.20
C GLY A 126 22.72 -5.82 -3.07
N ARG A 127 21.74 -4.92 -2.93
CA ARG A 127 21.51 -3.71 -3.77
C ARG A 127 21.00 -3.98 -5.19
N VAL A 128 20.67 -5.22 -5.51
CA VAL A 128 20.02 -5.58 -6.77
C VAL A 128 18.51 -5.56 -6.55
N PRO A 129 17.74 -4.78 -7.35
CA PRO A 129 16.30 -4.84 -7.32
C PRO A 129 15.81 -6.24 -7.73
N GLN A 130 14.98 -6.82 -6.88
CA GLN A 130 14.25 -8.04 -7.19
C GLN A 130 13.01 -7.72 -8.03
N ASP A 131 12.40 -8.75 -8.61
CA ASP A 131 11.18 -8.66 -9.42
C ASP A 131 9.90 -8.43 -8.58
N ARG A 132 10.04 -8.15 -7.29
CA ARG A 132 8.95 -7.96 -6.33
C ARG A 132 9.09 -6.66 -5.55
N ILE A 133 7.94 -6.14 -5.15
CA ILE A 133 7.80 -4.96 -4.30
C ILE A 133 7.39 -5.38 -2.88
N ASP A 134 7.83 -4.65 -1.87
CA ASP A 134 7.45 -4.85 -0.46
C ASP A 134 6.64 -3.69 0.11
N TYR A 135 6.60 -2.56 -0.59
CA TYR A 135 5.85 -1.37 -0.20
C TYR A 135 5.18 -0.76 -1.43
N TYR A 136 3.93 -0.35 -1.26
CA TYR A 136 3.12 0.23 -2.33
C TYR A 136 2.40 1.48 -1.84
N GLY A 137 2.22 2.44 -2.73
CA GLY A 137 1.41 3.61 -2.48
C GLY A 137 0.69 4.09 -3.73
N VAL A 138 -0.46 4.71 -3.54
CA VAL A 138 -1.21 5.39 -4.60
C VAL A 138 -1.49 6.83 -4.19
N THR A 139 -1.32 7.74 -5.14
CA THR A 139 -1.70 9.15 -5.03
C THR A 139 -2.84 9.43 -5.98
N PHE A 140 -3.91 10.03 -5.50
CA PHE A 140 -5.07 10.40 -6.31
C PHE A 140 -5.63 11.77 -5.92
N ASP A 141 -6.33 12.40 -6.84
CA ASP A 141 -6.94 13.71 -6.64
C ASP A 141 -8.43 13.60 -6.33
N TYR A 142 -8.90 14.48 -5.44
CA TYR A 142 -10.31 14.75 -5.19
C TYR A 142 -10.60 16.24 -5.37
N LEU A 143 -11.48 16.59 -6.31
CA LEU A 143 -11.85 17.98 -6.66
C LEU A 143 -10.67 18.92 -7.03
N VAL A 144 -9.47 18.38 -7.24
CA VAL A 144 -8.30 19.16 -7.64
C VAL A 144 -8.42 19.55 -9.11
N SER A 145 -8.26 20.84 -9.41
CA SER A 145 -8.19 21.33 -10.78
C SER A 145 -7.01 20.67 -11.53
N PRO A 146 -7.18 20.22 -12.79
CA PRO A 146 -6.07 19.72 -13.60
C PRO A 146 -4.89 20.70 -13.73
N ASP A 147 -5.16 22.00 -13.59
CA ASP A 147 -4.18 23.07 -13.73
C ASP A 147 -3.54 23.52 -12.41
N ASP A 148 -3.92 22.93 -11.27
CA ASP A 148 -3.28 23.20 -9.97
C ASP A 148 -2.06 22.29 -9.76
N PRO A 149 -0.83 22.83 -9.87
CA PRO A 149 0.38 22.02 -9.70
C PRO A 149 0.69 21.69 -8.24
N ASN A 150 0.08 22.40 -7.28
CA ASN A 150 0.45 22.34 -5.88
C ASN A 150 -0.77 22.33 -4.94
N PRO A 151 -1.71 21.38 -5.09
CA PRO A 151 -2.85 21.27 -4.18
C PRO A 151 -2.40 20.97 -2.74
N GLU A 152 -3.32 21.15 -1.79
CA GLU A 152 -3.15 20.61 -0.44
C GLU A 152 -3.09 19.08 -0.48
N VAL A 153 -2.37 18.49 0.48
CA VAL A 153 -2.10 17.05 0.50
C VAL A 153 -2.50 16.42 1.82
N LEU A 154 -3.21 15.29 1.75
CA LEU A 154 -3.43 14.37 2.86
C LEU A 154 -2.63 13.08 2.63
N ALA A 155 -1.58 12.90 3.43
CA ALA A 155 -0.77 11.69 3.44
C ALA A 155 -1.24 10.73 4.55
N ILE A 156 -1.48 9.48 4.18
CA ILE A 156 -1.98 8.39 5.03
C ILE A 156 -1.02 7.22 4.92
N ASN A 157 -0.53 6.71 6.05
CA ASN A 157 0.26 5.48 6.07
C ASN A 157 -0.57 4.33 6.62
N ILE A 158 -0.58 3.21 5.92
CA ILE A 158 -1.04 1.92 6.41
C ILE A 158 0.06 1.37 7.32
N ILE A 159 -0.34 0.95 8.52
CA ILE A 159 0.53 0.43 9.56
C ILE A 159 0.20 -1.05 9.72
N GLU A 160 1.20 -1.91 9.55
CA GLU A 160 1.09 -3.32 9.89
C GLU A 160 1.02 -3.47 11.41
N VAL A 161 -0.05 -4.09 11.89
CA VAL A 161 -0.32 -4.29 13.32
C VAL A 161 -0.28 -5.78 13.67
N ASP A 162 -0.38 -6.66 12.68
CA ASP A 162 -0.39 -8.09 12.93
C ASP A 162 0.96 -8.54 13.50
N ASN A 163 0.87 -9.54 14.37
CA ASN A 163 2.00 -10.21 14.97
C ASN A 163 2.04 -11.61 14.36
N ASP A 164 2.60 -11.71 13.16
CA ASP A 164 2.76 -12.97 12.42
C ASP A 164 4.13 -13.62 12.65
N GLY A 165 4.95 -13.09 13.57
CA GLY A 165 6.26 -13.65 13.86
C GLY A 165 7.35 -13.33 12.81
N GLY A 166 7.13 -12.40 11.87
CA GLY A 166 8.14 -11.96 10.90
C GLY A 166 9.26 -11.07 11.49
N VAL A 167 10.15 -10.51 10.66
CA VAL A 167 11.24 -9.60 11.12
C VAL A 167 10.69 -8.36 11.87
N TYR A 168 9.40 -8.05 11.68
CA TYR A 168 8.63 -7.05 12.41
C TYR A 168 7.52 -7.68 13.29
N ALA A 169 7.79 -8.83 13.92
CA ALA A 169 6.90 -9.62 14.80
C ALA A 169 6.27 -8.86 15.98
N ASP A 170 6.35 -7.54 16.03
CA ASP A 170 5.62 -6.74 16.99
C ASP A 170 5.09 -5.49 16.30
N GLY A 171 4.27 -5.69 15.26
CA GLY A 171 3.57 -4.62 14.54
C GLY A 171 2.80 -3.72 15.51
N GLY A 172 2.24 -4.31 16.57
CA GLY A 172 1.65 -3.59 17.69
C GLY A 172 2.61 -2.63 18.41
N LYS A 173 3.80 -3.07 18.79
CA LYS A 173 4.83 -2.20 19.39
C LYS A 173 5.36 -1.17 18.42
N TYR A 174 5.55 -1.52 17.14
CA TYR A 174 5.94 -0.56 16.12
C TYR A 174 4.88 0.55 15.99
N ALA A 175 3.61 0.18 15.89
CA ALA A 175 2.51 1.13 15.81
C ALA A 175 2.50 2.05 17.05
N ASN A 176 2.58 1.49 18.26
CA ASN A 176 2.64 2.29 19.49
C ASN A 176 3.90 3.19 19.60
N LYS A 177 4.98 2.87 18.86
CA LYS A 177 6.18 3.72 18.77
C LYS A 177 6.03 4.88 17.79
N VAL A 178 5.25 4.72 16.73
CA VAL A 178 5.14 5.73 15.64
C VAL A 178 3.87 6.56 15.70
N LEU A 179 2.86 6.12 16.46
CA LEU A 179 1.56 6.78 16.58
C LEU A 179 1.46 7.61 17.86
N LEU A 180 0.79 8.76 17.75
CA LEU A 180 0.49 9.61 18.91
C LEU A 180 -0.56 9.00 19.85
N ARG A 181 -1.36 8.05 19.36
CA ARG A 181 -2.37 7.32 20.13
C ARG A 181 -1.93 5.88 20.28
N SER A 182 -2.01 5.36 21.51
CA SER A 182 -1.78 3.94 21.74
C SER A 182 -2.90 3.10 21.11
N ILE A 183 -2.53 1.98 20.49
CA ILE A 183 -3.44 1.02 19.90
C ILE A 183 -3.32 -0.34 20.59
N ASN A 184 -4.45 -1.06 20.67
CA ASN A 184 -4.50 -2.45 21.08
C ASN A 184 -4.45 -3.37 19.85
N PRO A 185 -3.38 -4.16 19.64
CA PRO A 185 -3.26 -5.02 18.45
C PRO A 185 -4.41 -6.01 18.28
N ILE A 186 -5.01 -6.49 19.38
CA ILE A 186 -6.13 -7.45 19.39
C ILE A 186 -7.36 -6.90 18.63
N GLU A 187 -7.51 -5.58 18.56
CA GLU A 187 -8.60 -4.93 17.82
C GLU A 187 -8.41 -4.97 16.30
N TYR A 188 -7.17 -5.13 15.84
CA TYR A 188 -6.80 -5.05 14.43
C TYR A 188 -6.51 -6.42 13.84
N THR A 189 -5.86 -7.30 14.61
CA THR A 189 -5.35 -8.56 14.10
C THR A 189 -6.43 -9.45 13.50
N GLY A 190 -6.29 -9.73 12.19
CA GLY A 190 -7.24 -10.50 11.39
C GLY A 190 -8.62 -9.85 11.22
N LYS A 191 -8.80 -8.58 11.62
CA LYS A 191 -10.11 -7.90 11.65
C LYS A 191 -10.16 -6.69 10.72
N LYS A 192 -9.15 -5.82 10.80
CA LYS A 192 -9.13 -4.54 10.07
C LYS A 192 -7.70 -4.05 9.90
N VAL A 193 -7.44 -3.36 8.80
CA VAL A 193 -6.15 -2.73 8.52
C VAL A 193 -6.16 -1.29 9.02
N LEU A 194 -5.15 -0.93 9.81
CA LEU A 194 -4.99 0.42 10.34
C LEU A 194 -4.31 1.33 9.31
N ALA A 195 -4.98 2.43 8.96
CA ALA A 195 -4.42 3.50 8.14
C ALA A 195 -4.49 4.84 8.87
N VAL A 196 -3.34 5.49 9.05
CA VAL A 196 -3.22 6.67 9.92
C VAL A 196 -2.71 7.88 9.14
N PRO A 197 -3.47 8.99 9.11
CA PRO A 197 -3.00 10.26 8.57
C PRO A 197 -1.74 10.75 9.28
N ARG A 198 -0.85 11.43 8.54
CA ARG A 198 0.44 11.92 9.07
C ARG A 198 0.33 12.83 10.28
N CYS A 199 -0.78 13.56 10.43
CA CYS A 199 -1.03 14.41 11.59
C CYS A 199 -1.20 13.64 12.92
N CYS A 200 -1.43 12.32 12.87
CA CYS A 200 -1.59 11.46 14.04
C CYS A 200 -0.34 10.60 14.34
N GLN A 201 0.77 10.85 13.65
CA GLN A 201 2.04 10.14 13.82
C GLN A 201 3.07 11.05 14.51
N HIS A 202 4.04 10.46 15.23
CA HIS A 202 5.14 11.22 15.86
C HIS A 202 5.98 11.96 14.82
N LYS A 203 6.26 11.33 13.67
CA LYS A 203 7.01 11.97 12.58
C LYS A 203 6.09 12.92 11.81
N LYS A 204 6.33 14.22 11.95
CA LYS A 204 5.62 15.25 11.19
C LYS A 204 6.05 15.23 9.72
N GLY A 205 5.06 15.29 8.84
CA GLY A 205 5.22 15.29 7.39
C GLY A 205 5.38 16.69 6.78
N SER A 206 6.26 17.55 7.31
CA SER A 206 6.37 18.94 6.84
C SER A 206 6.69 19.07 5.35
N GLN A 207 7.38 18.08 4.79
CA GLN A 207 7.73 18.01 3.37
C GLN A 207 6.77 17.15 2.54
N ASP A 208 5.75 16.52 3.14
CA ASP A 208 4.91 15.56 2.42
C ASP A 208 4.16 16.24 1.28
N ARG A 209 3.65 17.47 1.45
CA ARG A 209 2.98 18.22 0.37
C ARG A 209 3.91 18.43 -0.84
N GLN A 210 5.09 19.00 -0.60
CA GLN A 210 6.05 19.28 -1.67
C GLN A 210 6.48 17.99 -2.37
N ARG A 211 6.88 16.98 -1.60
CA ARG A 211 7.35 15.69 -2.14
C ARG A 211 6.30 15.01 -3.02
N ILE A 212 5.06 14.91 -2.52
CA ILE A 212 3.98 14.24 -3.23
C ILE A 212 3.60 15.00 -4.52
N ASN A 213 3.54 16.33 -4.46
CA ASN A 213 3.25 17.12 -5.65
C ASN A 213 4.38 17.02 -6.70
N SER A 214 5.65 16.98 -6.27
CA SER A 214 6.78 16.75 -7.18
C SER A 214 6.73 15.38 -7.86
N GLU A 215 6.45 14.31 -7.13
CA GLU A 215 6.33 12.95 -7.70
C GLU A 215 5.23 12.86 -8.77
N VAL A 216 4.07 13.49 -8.52
CA VAL A 216 2.98 13.57 -9.51
C VAL A 216 3.43 14.33 -10.76
N MET A 217 4.11 15.47 -10.59
CA MET A 217 4.61 16.26 -11.72
C MET A 217 5.65 15.49 -12.54
N GLU A 218 6.56 14.76 -11.89
CA GLU A 218 7.53 13.90 -12.56
C GLU A 218 6.83 12.83 -13.42
N ARG A 219 5.79 12.17 -12.91
CA ARG A 219 5.00 11.21 -13.69
C ARG A 219 4.31 11.88 -14.88
N MET A 220 3.66 13.02 -14.67
CA MET A 220 2.98 13.75 -15.75
C MET A 220 3.97 14.14 -16.87
N GLY A 221 5.18 14.55 -16.50
CA GLY A 221 6.26 14.82 -17.46
C GLY A 221 6.65 13.59 -18.28
N ARG A 222 6.80 12.42 -17.63
CA ARG A 222 7.09 11.15 -18.32
C ARG A 222 5.99 10.76 -19.30
N SER A 223 4.72 10.92 -18.92
CA SER A 223 3.58 10.62 -19.80
C SER A 223 3.55 11.50 -21.05
N ARG A 224 3.85 12.80 -20.93
CA ARG A 224 3.91 13.72 -22.09
C ARG A 224 5.06 13.39 -23.05
N ASN A 225 6.19 12.92 -22.55
CA ASN A 225 7.33 12.52 -23.38
C ASN A 225 7.05 11.23 -24.18
N ILE A 226 6.30 10.29 -23.59
CA ILE A 226 5.87 9.06 -24.29
C ILE A 226 4.90 9.40 -25.43
N SER A 227 3.97 10.33 -25.22
CA SER A 227 3.03 10.76 -26.28
C SER A 227 3.68 11.57 -27.41
N ASN A 228 4.86 12.17 -27.17
CA ASN A 228 5.56 13.01 -28.14
C ASN A 228 6.66 12.30 -28.95
N GLY A 229 6.84 10.98 -28.78
CA GLY A 229 7.59 10.16 -29.74
C GLY A 229 9.11 10.09 -29.57
N ASP A 230 9.64 10.09 -28.34
CA ASP A 230 11.03 9.67 -28.07
C ASP A 230 11.08 8.65 -26.93
N ALA A 231 11.00 7.36 -27.29
CA ALA A 231 11.23 6.27 -26.36
C ALA A 231 12.73 6.12 -26.07
N VAL A 232 13.28 6.95 -25.19
CA VAL A 232 14.56 6.66 -24.52
C VAL A 232 14.25 6.07 -23.15
N TYR A 233 14.35 4.75 -23.06
CA TYR A 233 14.33 4.01 -21.80
C TYR A 233 15.57 4.37 -20.98
N LYS A 234 15.54 5.47 -20.21
CA LYS A 234 16.54 5.71 -19.15
C LYS A 234 16.09 5.03 -17.87
N GLY A 235 16.31 3.73 -17.79
CA GLY A 235 16.46 3.04 -16.52
C GLY A 235 17.70 3.60 -15.82
N GLY A 236 17.48 4.55 -14.91
CA GLY A 236 18.53 5.17 -14.12
C GLY A 236 18.01 5.45 -12.72
N LEU A 237 18.17 4.47 -11.82
CA LEU A 237 18.14 4.68 -10.38
C LEU A 237 19.24 5.68 -10.04
N THR A 238 18.90 6.96 -9.85
CA THR A 238 19.75 7.84 -9.05
C THR A 238 19.30 7.71 -7.60
N CYS A 239 19.95 6.79 -6.89
CA CYS A 239 19.96 6.77 -5.43
C CYS A 239 20.65 8.04 -4.91
N THR A 240 19.90 9.11 -4.69
CA THR A 240 20.35 10.19 -3.82
C THR A 240 20.05 9.82 -2.38
N VAL A 241 21.07 9.26 -1.71
CA VAL A 241 21.09 9.10 -0.26
C VAL A 241 21.10 10.50 0.37
N PRO A 242 20.18 10.85 1.28
CA PRO A 242 20.36 12.03 2.10
C PRO A 242 21.51 11.73 3.07
N ILE A 243 22.63 12.43 2.85
CA ILE A 243 23.73 12.50 3.79
C ILE A 243 23.17 13.13 5.08
N LEU A 244 22.98 12.31 6.12
CA LEU A 244 22.95 12.78 7.50
C LEU A 244 24.40 13.05 7.89
N LEU A 245 24.78 14.32 7.94
CA LEU A 245 25.95 14.76 8.69
C LEU A 245 25.55 14.98 10.15
N PRO A 246 26.50 14.78 11.09
CA PRO A 246 26.25 14.58 12.53
C PRO A 246 25.62 15.79 13.24
#